data_AF-A0A955D9V8-F1
#
_entry.id   AF-A0A955D9V8-F1
#
_cell.length_a   1.000
_cell.length_b   1.000
_cell.length_c   1.000
_cell.angle_alpha   90.00
_cell.angle_beta   90.00
_cell.angle_gamma   90.00
#
_symmetry.space_group_name_H-M   'P 1'
#
loop_
_entity.id
_entity.type
_entity.pdbx_description
1 polymer ?
#
loop_
_entity_poly.entity_id
_entity_poly.type
_entity_poly.pdbx_seq_one_letter_code
_entity_poly.pdbx_strand_id
1 'polypeptide(L)'
;MNSVLGWAKTNWLIIVFVVVMIASLVAGYIGSDMWGTSLRQDFQTRVSQRLQQVQGARVSYSIPPLAAGEQAVGDSGPPNAEKTRWFRDRIESRVAQASALVREAEQFNQGINQADSNRIGHRPSLPGLFPEPRRERVPNIFLDFRDMVNGARGQPSMVAALLNRYGAGPAANLRRVEAVLGDVRDREVEAIVTETGAEPTAEAMQRITRMLSERRVQEYQRAARDFSMYAADAAIVLTPMPSTGTPTLEDCFRWQWDYWIASDIMAALAMANTDDVGLRTEIAGSVVKRIESIRVEPLRLPRQNLDPFGGGNPTEQVAPPATITGRPGDSQDYDVRYVTLDVIVASERLPELFNALAATNFFTVVDMN
;
A
#
# COMPACT_ATOMS: atom_id res chain seq x y z
N MET A 1 26.63 -21.46 113.84
CA MET A 1 26.17 -22.15 112.61
C MET A 1 24.82 -22.86 112.76
N ASN A 2 24.38 -23.25 113.96
CA ASN A 2 23.09 -23.96 114.15
C ASN A 2 21.83 -23.09 113.99
N SER A 3 21.93 -21.77 114.23
CA SER A 3 20.80 -20.84 114.12
C SER A 3 20.37 -20.56 112.67
N VAL A 4 21.33 -20.52 111.74
CA VAL A 4 21.08 -20.30 110.31
C VAL A 4 20.46 -21.53 109.65
N LEU A 5 20.88 -22.73 110.06
CA LEU A 5 20.31 -24.01 109.60
C LEU A 5 18.87 -24.21 110.08
N GLY A 6 18.53 -23.76 111.29
CA GLY A 6 17.16 -23.78 111.80
C GLY A 6 16.24 -22.84 111.00
N TRP A 7 16.69 -21.60 110.75
CA TRP A 7 15.93 -20.64 109.95
C TRP A 7 15.74 -21.08 108.50
N ALA A 8 16.77 -21.66 107.88
CA ALA A 8 16.71 -22.18 106.51
C ALA A 8 15.74 -23.37 106.36
N LYS A 9 15.61 -24.23 107.38
CA LYS A 9 14.62 -25.32 107.38
C LYS A 9 13.18 -24.83 107.51
N THR A 10 12.94 -23.79 108.33
CA THR A 10 11.60 -23.20 108.49
C THR A 10 11.18 -22.35 107.29
N ASN A 11 12.13 -21.70 106.61
CA ASN A 11 11.87 -20.76 105.50
C ASN A 11 12.37 -21.26 104.14
N TRP A 12 12.42 -22.58 103.93
CA TRP A 12 12.98 -23.17 102.70
C TRP A 12 12.27 -22.71 101.42
N LEU A 13 10.96 -22.44 101.49
CA LEU A 13 10.18 -21.88 100.38
C LEU A 13 10.70 -20.50 99.93
N ILE A 14 11.09 -19.64 100.87
CA ILE A 14 11.66 -18.32 100.56
C ILE A 14 12.98 -18.47 99.80
N ILE A 15 13.83 -19.41 100.22
CA ILE A 15 15.11 -19.70 99.56
C ILE A 15 14.87 -20.20 98.13
N VAL A 16 13.90 -21.11 97.93
CA VAL A 16 13.54 -21.60 96.61
C VAL A 16 13.01 -20.46 95.71
N PHE A 17 12.14 -19.59 96.22
CA PHE A 17 11.63 -18.46 95.43
C PHE A 17 12.73 -17.46 95.07
N VAL A 18 13.70 -17.19 95.94
CA VAL A 18 14.85 -16.33 95.64
C VAL A 18 15.72 -16.95 94.54
N VAL A 19 15.99 -18.26 94.62
CA VAL A 19 16.75 -18.97 93.59
C VAL A 19 16.02 -18.96 92.24
N VAL A 20 14.71 -19.18 92.23
CA VAL A 20 13.89 -19.11 91.00
C VAL A 20 13.86 -17.69 90.43
N MET A 21 13.80 -16.66 91.27
CA MET A 21 13.83 -15.26 90.83
C MET A 21 15.18 -14.89 90.20
N ILE A 22 16.29 -15.32 90.79
CA ILE A 22 17.64 -15.10 90.22
C ILE A 22 17.81 -15.90 88.93
N ALA A 23 17.40 -17.17 88.91
CA ALA A 23 17.50 -18.02 87.73
C ALA A 23 16.65 -17.51 86.56
N SER A 24 15.45 -16.99 86.82
CA SER A 24 14.57 -16.42 85.79
C SER A 24 15.10 -15.11 85.21
N LEU A 25 15.73 -14.24 86.01
CA LEU A 25 16.38 -13.03 85.51
C LEU A 25 17.57 -13.34 84.59
N VAL A 26 18.42 -14.30 84.98
CA VAL A 26 19.56 -14.73 84.16
C VAL A 26 19.09 -15.43 82.88
N ALA A 27 18.11 -16.33 82.98
CA ALA A 27 17.52 -17.00 81.82
C ALA A 27 16.80 -16.00 80.87
N GLY A 28 16.14 -14.98 81.42
CA GLY A 28 15.48 -13.92 80.65
C GLY A 28 16.50 -13.04 79.89
N TYR A 29 17.62 -12.69 80.51
CA TYR A 29 18.68 -11.92 79.86
C TYR A 29 19.34 -12.71 78.72
N ILE A 30 19.70 -13.98 78.97
CA ILE A 30 20.31 -14.85 77.94
C ILE A 30 19.31 -15.12 76.80
N GLY A 31 18.04 -15.39 77.13
CA GLY A 31 16.98 -15.59 76.14
C GLY A 31 16.75 -14.35 75.28
N SER A 32 16.80 -13.16 75.87
CA SER A 32 16.65 -11.89 75.15
C SER A 32 17.82 -11.62 74.19
N ASP A 33 19.05 -11.94 74.58
CA ASP A 33 20.24 -11.74 73.73
C ASP A 33 20.28 -12.74 72.56
N MET A 34 19.88 -13.99 72.82
CA MET A 34 19.73 -15.02 71.79
C MET A 34 18.64 -14.66 70.78
N TRP A 35 17.47 -14.18 71.24
CA TRP A 35 16.41 -13.73 70.34
C TRP A 35 16.80 -12.48 69.55
N GLY A 36 17.48 -11.51 70.17
CA GLY A 36 17.99 -10.33 69.48
C GLY A 36 19.00 -10.68 68.38
N THR A 37 19.89 -11.63 68.66
CA THR A 37 20.90 -12.10 67.69
C THR A 37 20.25 -12.88 66.54
N SER A 38 19.29 -13.77 66.84
CA SER A 38 18.54 -14.52 65.84
C SER A 38 17.70 -13.61 64.93
N LEU A 39 17.02 -12.60 65.49
CA LEU A 39 16.26 -11.62 64.70
C LEU A 39 17.14 -10.84 63.72
N ARG A 40 18.35 -10.44 64.13
CA ARG A 40 19.30 -9.75 63.27
C ARG A 40 19.83 -10.65 62.15
N GLN A 41 20.18 -11.90 62.47
CA GLN A 41 20.63 -12.88 61.48
C GLN A 41 19.52 -13.22 60.47
N ASP A 42 18.29 -13.40 60.95
CA ASP A 42 17.12 -13.62 60.10
C ASP A 42 16.85 -12.44 59.17
N PHE A 43 16.98 -11.21 59.68
CA PHE A 43 16.78 -10.01 58.88
C PHE A 43 17.88 -9.85 57.83
N GLN A 44 19.15 -10.03 58.21
CA GLN A 44 20.28 -10.02 57.27
C GLN A 44 20.12 -11.08 56.17
N THR A 45 19.69 -12.28 56.53
CA THR A 45 19.44 -13.38 55.59
C THR A 45 18.27 -13.08 54.66
N ARG A 46 17.17 -12.52 55.16
CA ARG A 46 16.02 -12.12 54.34
C ARG A 46 16.38 -10.98 53.38
N VAL A 47 17.15 -9.99 53.83
CA VAL A 47 17.60 -8.88 52.99
C VAL A 47 18.57 -9.39 51.92
N SER A 48 19.54 -10.24 52.27
CA SER A 48 20.50 -10.79 51.31
C SER A 48 19.82 -11.69 50.27
N GLN A 49 18.87 -12.53 50.68
CA GLN A 49 18.08 -13.35 49.76
C GLN A 49 17.23 -12.50 48.80
N ARG A 50 16.56 -11.46 49.30
CA ARG A 50 15.77 -10.55 48.44
C ARG A 50 16.67 -9.74 47.50
N LEU A 51 17.84 -9.28 47.97
CA LEU A 51 18.81 -8.57 47.14
C LEU A 51 19.34 -9.48 46.03
N GLN A 52 19.64 -10.75 46.34
CA GLN A 52 20.04 -11.75 45.35
C GLN A 52 18.93 -12.06 44.34
N GLN A 53 17.66 -12.11 44.76
CA GLN A 53 16.53 -12.28 43.84
C GLN A 53 16.38 -11.09 42.87
N VAL A 54 16.57 -9.87 43.35
CA VAL A 54 16.51 -8.65 42.51
C VAL A 54 17.74 -8.53 41.60
N GLN A 55 18.94 -8.88 42.09
CA GLN A 55 20.17 -8.89 41.28
C GLN A 55 20.22 -10.06 40.29
N GLY A 56 19.59 -11.19 40.62
CA GLY A 56 19.48 -12.38 39.77
C GLY A 56 18.42 -12.25 38.68
N ALA A 57 17.43 -11.37 38.84
CA ALA A 57 16.48 -11.02 37.79
C ALA A 57 17.20 -10.19 36.70
N ARG A 58 17.58 -10.82 35.59
CA ARG A 58 18.12 -10.10 34.44
C ARG A 58 16.99 -9.66 33.51
N VAL A 59 16.91 -8.36 33.25
CA VAL A 59 16.06 -7.80 32.19
C VAL A 59 16.96 -7.54 30.99
N SER A 60 16.58 -8.10 29.85
CA SER A 60 17.23 -7.83 28.56
C SER A 60 16.49 -6.70 27.88
N TYR A 61 17.20 -5.62 27.56
CA TYR A 61 16.70 -4.51 26.76
C TYR A 61 17.30 -4.61 25.37
N SER A 62 16.46 -4.55 24.34
CA SER A 62 16.91 -4.49 22.95
C SER A 62 16.09 -3.45 22.18
N ILE A 63 16.80 -2.61 21.43
CA ILE A 63 16.18 -1.76 20.41
C ILE A 63 16.35 -2.50 19.08
N PRO A 64 15.25 -2.93 18.44
CA PRO A 64 15.35 -3.62 17.15
C PRO A 64 15.92 -2.68 16.09
N PRO A 65 16.79 -3.17 15.20
CA PRO A 65 17.28 -2.38 14.08
C PRO A 65 16.15 -2.11 13.09
N LEU A 66 16.13 -0.91 12.49
CA LEU A 66 15.10 -0.53 11.51
C LEU A 66 15.56 -0.72 10.06
N ALA A 67 16.88 -0.81 9.83
CA ALA A 67 17.46 -0.99 8.51
C ALA A 67 18.39 -2.21 8.48
N ALA A 68 18.54 -2.81 7.30
CA ALA A 68 19.51 -3.87 7.07
C ALA A 68 20.94 -3.34 7.34
N GLY A 69 21.64 -3.95 8.31
CA GLY A 69 23.01 -3.57 8.69
C GLY A 69 23.14 -2.69 9.94
N GLU A 70 22.04 -2.21 10.54
CA GLU A 70 22.08 -1.54 11.84
C GLU A 70 22.25 -2.60 12.96
N GLN A 71 23.24 -2.41 13.84
CA GLN A 71 23.42 -3.33 14.98
C GLN A 71 22.37 -3.04 16.04
N ALA A 72 21.71 -4.09 16.53
CA ALA A 72 20.79 -3.98 17.65
C ALA A 72 21.53 -3.43 18.88
N VAL A 73 21.03 -2.32 19.44
CA VAL A 73 21.53 -1.81 20.71
C VAL A 73 20.90 -2.64 21.82
N GLY A 74 21.69 -3.58 22.36
CA GLY A 74 21.28 -4.50 23.41
C GLY A 74 22.04 -4.23 24.71
N ASP A 75 21.33 -4.28 25.84
CA ASP A 75 21.96 -4.19 27.15
C ASP A 75 21.18 -5.07 28.15
N SER A 76 21.89 -5.79 29.02
CA SER A 76 21.31 -6.73 29.98
C SER A 76 21.82 -6.43 31.38
N GLY A 77 20.91 -6.38 32.36
CA GLY A 77 21.29 -6.13 33.75
C GLY A 77 20.11 -6.21 34.71
N PRO A 78 20.34 -5.88 36.00
CA PRO A 78 19.27 -5.80 36.98
C PRO A 78 18.19 -4.78 36.55
N PRO A 79 16.93 -4.93 37.00
CA PRO A 79 15.87 -3.99 36.68
C PRO A 79 16.25 -2.58 37.17
N ASN A 80 16.26 -1.60 36.27
CA ASN A 80 16.58 -0.21 36.58
C ASN A 80 15.54 0.69 35.90
N ALA A 81 14.80 1.47 36.69
CA ALA A 81 13.70 2.29 36.22
C ALA A 81 14.12 3.34 35.18
N GLU A 82 15.29 3.98 35.34
CA GLU A 82 15.82 4.97 34.39
C GLU A 82 16.21 4.30 33.07
N LYS A 83 16.86 3.14 33.15
CA LYS A 83 17.21 2.34 31.95
C LYS A 83 15.96 1.86 31.22
N THR A 84 14.96 1.38 31.95
CA THR A 84 13.67 0.97 31.37
C THR A 84 12.96 2.12 30.67
N ARG A 85 12.94 3.33 31.27
CA ARG A 85 12.36 4.52 30.63
C ARG A 85 13.12 4.89 29.36
N TRP A 86 14.44 4.98 29.43
CA TRP A 86 15.27 5.32 28.27
C TRP A 86 15.05 4.36 27.08
N PHE A 87 15.03 3.05 27.33
CA PHE A 87 14.77 2.06 26.27
C PHE A 87 13.34 2.14 25.73
N ARG A 88 12.35 2.37 26.60
CA ARG A 88 10.95 2.57 26.19
C ARG A 88 10.82 3.78 25.27
N ASP A 89 11.33 4.93 25.68
CA ASP A 89 11.24 6.18 24.92
C ASP A 89 11.93 6.06 23.56
N ARG A 90 13.06 5.34 23.49
CA ARG A 90 13.78 5.06 22.24
C ARG A 90 13.02 4.09 21.34
N ILE A 91 12.46 3.00 21.87
CA ILE A 91 11.63 2.08 21.10
C ILE A 91 10.40 2.82 20.55
N GLU A 92 9.72 3.60 21.39
CA GLU A 92 8.54 4.39 20.99
C GLU A 92 8.89 5.39 19.89
N SER A 93 9.97 6.16 20.05
CA SER A 93 10.44 7.07 19.01
C SER A 93 10.80 6.37 17.70
N ARG A 94 11.42 5.18 17.75
CA ARG A 94 11.81 4.41 16.57
C ARG A 94 10.60 3.80 15.87
N VAL A 95 9.64 3.25 16.62
CA VAL A 95 8.36 2.76 16.10
C VAL A 95 7.55 3.90 15.47
N ALA A 96 7.55 5.08 16.09
CA ALA A 96 6.91 6.28 15.54
C ALA A 96 7.55 6.70 14.20
N GLN A 97 8.89 6.70 14.10
CA GLN A 97 9.59 6.99 12.84
C GLN A 97 9.30 5.95 11.76
N ALA A 98 9.37 4.66 12.10
CA ALA A 98 9.08 3.58 11.15
C ALA A 98 7.63 3.64 10.64
N SER A 99 6.66 3.83 11.55
CA SER A 99 5.25 3.98 11.17
C SER A 99 4.95 5.25 10.38
N ALA A 100 5.72 6.33 10.59
CA ALA A 100 5.63 7.53 9.75
C ALA A 100 6.13 7.24 8.32
N LEU A 101 7.26 6.53 8.17
CA LEU A 101 7.79 6.14 6.87
C LEU A 101 6.84 5.20 6.11
N VAL A 102 6.31 4.18 6.79
CA VAL A 102 5.33 3.25 6.19
C VAL A 102 4.10 4.02 5.70
N ARG A 103 3.57 4.94 6.51
CA ARG A 103 2.41 5.76 6.14
C ARG A 103 2.70 6.67 4.94
N GLU A 104 3.89 7.26 4.89
CA GLU A 104 4.31 8.07 3.74
C GLU A 104 4.41 7.21 2.48
N ALA A 105 5.01 6.02 2.58
CA ALA A 105 5.09 5.07 1.47
C ALA A 105 3.71 4.58 1.02
N GLU A 106 2.78 4.33 1.94
CA GLU A 106 1.38 3.97 1.64
C GLU A 106 0.65 5.12 0.94
N GLN A 107 0.78 6.35 1.43
CA GLN A 107 0.17 7.52 0.81
C GLN A 107 0.75 7.78 -0.59
N PHE A 108 2.07 7.65 -0.73
CA PHE A 108 2.75 7.70 -2.01
C PHE A 108 2.21 6.60 -2.94
N ASN A 109 2.11 5.35 -2.51
CA ASN A 109 1.57 4.28 -3.35
C ASN A 109 0.13 4.55 -3.77
N GLN A 110 -0.72 4.99 -2.83
CA GLN A 110 -2.13 5.30 -3.06
C GLN A 110 -2.37 6.60 -3.83
N GLY A 111 -1.34 7.37 -4.17
CA GLY A 111 -1.48 8.65 -4.86
C GLY A 111 -2.23 9.71 -4.03
N ILE A 112 -2.12 9.65 -2.70
CA ILE A 112 -2.73 10.60 -1.77
C ILE A 112 -1.70 11.69 -1.42
N ASN A 113 -2.16 12.93 -1.20
CA ASN A 113 -1.35 14.07 -0.75
C ASN A 113 -0.23 14.52 -1.71
N GLN A 114 -0.32 14.17 -3.00
CA GLN A 114 0.60 14.65 -4.01
C GLN A 114 -0.04 15.80 -4.80
N ALA A 115 0.02 17.02 -4.23
CA ALA A 115 -0.60 18.21 -4.82
C ALA A 115 -0.11 18.51 -6.25
N ASP A 116 1.12 18.11 -6.56
CA ASP A 116 1.77 18.34 -7.85
C ASP A 116 1.73 17.12 -8.77
N SER A 117 1.18 15.98 -8.33
CA SER A 117 1.05 14.81 -9.19
C SER A 117 -0.36 14.76 -9.79
N ASN A 118 -0.43 14.60 -11.11
CA ASN A 118 -1.70 14.45 -11.84
C ASN A 118 -2.40 13.10 -11.54
N ARG A 119 -1.99 12.39 -10.49
CA ARG A 119 -2.40 11.02 -10.18
C ARG A 119 -3.84 10.94 -9.69
N ILE A 120 -4.44 9.78 -9.92
CA ILE A 120 -5.73 9.41 -9.34
C ILE A 120 -5.45 8.68 -8.04
N GLY A 121 -5.96 9.19 -6.92
CA GLY A 121 -5.88 8.48 -5.66
C GLY A 121 -6.57 7.11 -5.74
N HIS A 122 -5.94 6.07 -5.22
CA HIS A 122 -6.41 4.67 -5.26
C HIS A 122 -7.60 4.46 -4.33
N ARG A 123 -8.76 4.97 -4.75
CA ARG A 123 -10.04 4.78 -4.07
C ARG A 123 -10.94 3.87 -4.90
N PRO A 124 -11.82 3.07 -4.26
CA PRO A 124 -12.85 2.33 -4.96
C PRO A 124 -13.63 3.25 -5.90
N SER A 125 -13.64 2.91 -7.19
CA SER A 125 -14.29 3.72 -8.21
C SER A 125 -15.81 3.73 -8.02
N LEU A 126 -16.36 2.64 -7.46
CA LEU A 126 -17.77 2.54 -7.06
C LEU A 126 -17.89 2.44 -5.53
N PRO A 127 -18.41 3.47 -4.85
CA PRO A 127 -18.57 3.47 -3.40
C PRO A 127 -19.50 2.35 -2.91
N GLY A 128 -19.05 1.63 -1.88
CA GLY A 128 -19.81 0.54 -1.26
C GLY A 128 -19.70 -0.81 -1.97
N LEU A 129 -18.84 -0.93 -3.00
CA LEU A 129 -18.52 -2.20 -3.65
C LEU A 129 -17.55 -3.06 -2.84
N PHE A 130 -16.52 -2.45 -2.24
CA PHE A 130 -15.47 -3.12 -1.46
C PHE A 130 -15.52 -2.71 0.03
N PRO A 131 -15.03 -3.55 0.97
CA PRO A 131 -14.50 -4.90 0.76
C PRO A 131 -15.58 -5.94 0.46
N GLU A 132 -16.74 -5.86 1.10
CA GLU A 132 -17.95 -6.61 0.72
C GLU A 132 -19.13 -5.64 0.63
N PRO A 133 -19.95 -5.71 -0.43
CA PRO A 133 -21.10 -4.84 -0.55
C PRO A 133 -22.18 -5.21 0.47
N ARG A 134 -22.95 -4.21 0.91
CA ARG A 134 -24.12 -4.44 1.77
C ARG A 134 -25.10 -5.36 1.04
N ARG A 135 -25.63 -6.39 1.74
CA ARG A 135 -26.50 -7.46 1.20
C ARG A 135 -27.64 -6.95 0.30
N GLU A 136 -28.22 -5.80 0.62
CA GLU A 136 -29.32 -5.17 -0.13
C GLU A 136 -28.94 -4.65 -1.52
N ARG A 137 -27.65 -4.39 -1.79
CA ARG A 137 -27.17 -3.81 -3.05
C ARG A 137 -26.48 -4.82 -3.98
N VAL A 138 -26.27 -6.05 -3.53
CA VAL A 138 -25.41 -7.06 -4.17
C VAL A 138 -25.75 -7.34 -5.64
N PRO A 139 -27.01 -7.53 -6.05
CA PRO A 139 -27.29 -7.88 -7.45
C PRO A 139 -26.97 -6.74 -8.44
N ASN A 140 -27.23 -5.50 -8.05
CA ASN A 140 -27.12 -4.35 -8.95
C ASN A 140 -25.73 -3.73 -8.91
N ILE A 141 -25.05 -3.73 -7.76
CA ILE A 141 -23.76 -3.04 -7.62
C ILE A 141 -22.65 -3.64 -8.49
N PHE A 142 -22.66 -4.96 -8.70
CA PHE A 142 -21.70 -5.62 -9.61
C PHE A 142 -21.99 -5.31 -11.08
N LEU A 143 -23.27 -5.23 -11.46
CA LEU A 143 -23.68 -4.85 -12.82
C LEU A 143 -23.38 -3.36 -13.08
N ASP A 144 -23.63 -2.50 -12.11
CA ASP A 144 -23.30 -1.07 -12.20
C ASP A 144 -21.78 -0.86 -12.35
N PHE A 145 -20.96 -1.65 -11.64
CA PHE A 145 -19.52 -1.61 -11.81
C PHE A 145 -19.08 -2.08 -13.20
N ARG A 146 -19.65 -3.17 -13.71
CA ARG A 146 -19.40 -3.65 -15.08
C ARG A 146 -19.80 -2.61 -16.14
N ASP A 147 -20.95 -1.97 -15.96
CA ASP A 147 -21.45 -0.91 -16.83
C ASP A 147 -20.48 0.29 -16.85
N MET A 148 -19.89 0.63 -15.70
CA MET A 148 -18.86 1.67 -15.60
C MET A 148 -17.55 1.26 -16.30
N VAL A 149 -17.09 0.02 -16.11
CA VAL A 149 -15.87 -0.47 -16.76
C VAL A 149 -16.03 -0.50 -18.29
N ASN A 150 -17.17 -0.95 -18.81
CA ASN A 150 -17.44 -1.01 -20.25
C ASN A 150 -17.81 0.33 -20.89
N GLY A 151 -18.35 1.26 -20.11
CA GLY A 151 -19.05 2.42 -20.65
C GLY A 151 -20.42 2.01 -21.16
N ALA A 152 -21.44 2.25 -20.33
CA ALA A 152 -22.83 1.99 -20.66
C ALA A 152 -23.69 3.22 -20.37
N ARG A 153 -24.94 3.20 -20.85
CA ARG A 153 -25.94 4.26 -20.58
C ARG A 153 -25.46 5.66 -20.99
N GLY A 154 -24.69 5.76 -22.09
CA GLY A 154 -24.17 7.01 -22.62
C GLY A 154 -22.96 7.59 -21.88
N GLN A 155 -22.42 6.87 -20.88
CA GLN A 155 -21.19 7.24 -20.19
C GLN A 155 -19.97 6.60 -20.87
N PRO A 156 -18.80 7.28 -20.91
CA PRO A 156 -17.56 6.66 -21.38
C PRO A 156 -17.14 5.52 -20.46
N SER A 157 -16.41 4.55 -21.01
CA SER A 157 -15.77 3.51 -20.22
C SER A 157 -14.75 4.11 -19.25
N MET A 158 -14.41 3.39 -18.18
CA MET A 158 -13.33 3.81 -17.27
C MET A 158 -12.02 4.07 -18.02
N VAL A 159 -11.72 3.25 -19.03
CA VAL A 159 -10.54 3.40 -19.89
C VAL A 159 -10.62 4.66 -20.73
N ALA A 160 -11.73 4.91 -21.43
CA ALA A 160 -11.91 6.11 -22.23
C ALA A 160 -11.86 7.38 -21.36
N ALA A 161 -12.46 7.35 -20.17
CA ALA A 161 -12.38 8.45 -19.21
C ALA A 161 -10.92 8.69 -18.74
N LEU A 162 -10.16 7.62 -18.52
CA LEU A 162 -8.76 7.69 -18.13
C LEU A 162 -7.88 8.30 -19.23
N LEU A 163 -8.03 7.84 -20.47
CA LEU A 163 -7.30 8.37 -21.63
C LEU A 163 -7.59 9.87 -21.79
N ASN A 164 -8.87 10.26 -21.79
CA ASN A 164 -9.27 11.66 -21.91
C ASN A 164 -8.66 12.55 -20.81
N ARG A 165 -8.66 12.08 -19.55
CA ARG A 165 -8.08 12.82 -18.42
C ARG A 165 -6.61 13.16 -18.66
N TYR A 166 -5.85 12.18 -19.12
CA TYR A 166 -4.41 12.33 -19.34
C TYR A 166 -4.05 12.89 -20.73
N GLY A 167 -5.04 13.32 -21.52
CA GLY A 167 -4.80 13.92 -22.84
C GLY A 167 -4.33 12.90 -23.86
N ALA A 168 -4.77 11.65 -23.72
CA ALA A 168 -4.57 10.59 -24.68
C ALA A 168 -5.86 10.39 -25.48
N GLY A 169 -5.74 10.23 -26.79
CA GLY A 169 -6.91 10.07 -27.65
C GLY A 169 -6.58 9.45 -29.01
N PRO A 170 -7.61 9.06 -29.78
CA PRO A 170 -7.41 8.51 -31.11
C PRO A 170 -6.87 9.58 -32.07
N ALA A 171 -6.19 9.14 -33.13
CA ALA A 171 -5.58 10.06 -34.10
C ALA A 171 -6.56 11.06 -34.73
N ALA A 172 -7.80 10.64 -34.98
CA ALA A 172 -8.92 11.52 -35.26
C ALA A 172 -10.23 10.76 -35.04
N ASN A 173 -11.33 11.50 -34.81
CA ASN A 173 -12.66 10.89 -34.86
C ASN A 173 -13.02 10.58 -36.32
N LEU A 174 -12.91 9.31 -36.71
CA LEU A 174 -13.12 8.86 -38.09
C LEU A 174 -14.51 9.23 -38.62
N ARG A 175 -15.57 9.16 -37.79
CA ARG A 175 -16.93 9.54 -38.21
C ARG A 175 -17.03 11.04 -38.52
N ARG A 176 -16.34 11.87 -37.73
CA ARG A 176 -16.27 13.31 -38.00
C ARG A 176 -15.49 13.60 -39.27
N VAL A 177 -14.35 12.94 -39.46
CA VAL A 177 -13.55 13.09 -40.69
C VAL A 177 -14.38 12.67 -41.90
N GLU A 178 -15.07 11.54 -41.84
CA GLU A 178 -15.98 11.08 -42.89
C GLU A 178 -17.09 12.09 -43.20
N ALA A 179 -17.79 12.60 -42.18
CA ALA A 179 -18.83 13.60 -42.37
C ALA A 179 -18.30 14.89 -43.01
N VAL A 180 -17.17 15.42 -42.52
CA VAL A 180 -16.56 16.64 -43.09
C VAL A 180 -16.12 16.42 -44.54
N LEU A 181 -15.52 15.27 -44.85
CA LEU A 181 -15.10 14.95 -46.21
C LEU A 181 -16.29 14.73 -47.14
N GLY A 182 -17.37 14.12 -46.65
CA GLY A 182 -18.64 13.98 -47.37
C GLY A 182 -19.23 15.33 -47.73
N ASP A 183 -19.38 16.23 -46.75
CA ASP A 183 -19.91 17.58 -46.96
C ASP A 183 -19.09 18.39 -47.97
N VAL A 184 -17.75 18.31 -47.89
CA VAL A 184 -16.87 19.02 -48.84
C VAL A 184 -17.01 18.43 -50.24
N ARG A 185 -16.99 17.11 -50.37
CA ARG A 185 -17.16 16.45 -51.67
C ARG A 185 -18.47 16.85 -52.33
N ASP A 186 -19.56 16.78 -51.58
CA ASP A 186 -20.90 17.00 -52.13
C ASP A 186 -21.07 18.47 -52.56
N ARG A 187 -20.54 19.43 -51.79
CA ARG A 187 -20.50 20.85 -52.18
C ARG A 187 -19.70 21.11 -53.45
N GLU A 188 -18.52 20.51 -53.58
CA GLU A 188 -17.67 20.72 -54.76
C GLU A 188 -18.27 20.10 -56.02
N VAL A 189 -18.88 18.91 -55.89
CA VAL A 189 -19.59 18.27 -57.00
C VAL A 189 -20.80 19.10 -57.44
N GLU A 190 -21.61 19.57 -56.49
CA GLU A 190 -22.78 20.41 -56.77
C GLU A 190 -22.37 21.74 -57.42
N ALA A 191 -21.27 22.36 -56.96
CA ALA A 191 -20.74 23.57 -57.57
C ALA A 191 -20.34 23.37 -59.04
N ILE A 192 -19.65 22.27 -59.36
CA ILE A 192 -19.25 21.94 -60.74
C ILE A 192 -20.47 21.63 -61.62
N VAL A 193 -21.43 20.87 -61.11
CA VAL A 193 -22.68 20.57 -61.84
C VAL A 193 -23.45 21.84 -62.12
N THR A 194 -23.50 22.78 -61.17
CA THR A 194 -24.17 24.07 -61.33
C THR A 194 -23.45 24.96 -62.37
N GLU A 195 -22.12 24.97 -62.37
CA GLU A 195 -21.32 25.81 -63.27
C GLU A 195 -21.25 25.26 -64.71
N THR A 196 -21.15 23.94 -64.86
CA THR A 196 -20.92 23.28 -66.17
C THR A 196 -22.15 22.60 -66.76
N GLY A 197 -23.20 22.38 -65.96
CA GLY A 197 -24.40 21.65 -66.36
C GLY A 197 -24.20 20.16 -66.61
N ALA A 198 -23.02 19.61 -66.27
CA ALA A 198 -22.64 18.22 -66.52
C ALA A 198 -21.94 17.62 -65.30
N GLU A 199 -21.79 16.29 -65.30
CA GLU A 199 -21.03 15.59 -64.26
C GLU A 199 -19.54 16.00 -64.28
N PRO A 200 -18.86 15.96 -63.12
CA PRO A 200 -17.45 16.32 -63.03
C PRO A 200 -16.57 15.48 -63.96
N THR A 201 -15.71 16.13 -64.73
CA THR A 201 -14.71 15.44 -65.56
C THR A 201 -13.67 14.72 -64.69
N ALA A 202 -12.91 13.80 -65.28
CA ALA A 202 -11.84 13.07 -64.57
C ALA A 202 -10.80 14.03 -63.93
N GLU A 203 -10.47 15.13 -64.61
CA GLU A 203 -9.56 16.15 -64.08
C GLU A 203 -10.18 16.89 -62.89
N ALA A 204 -11.47 17.22 -62.95
CA ALA A 204 -12.18 17.84 -61.84
C ALA A 204 -12.24 16.92 -60.61
N MET A 205 -12.47 15.62 -60.83
CA MET A 205 -12.44 14.60 -59.77
C MET A 205 -11.06 14.45 -59.12
N GLN A 206 -9.97 14.58 -59.88
CA GLN A 206 -8.62 14.60 -59.32
C GLN A 206 -8.38 15.82 -58.43
N ARG A 207 -8.88 17.00 -58.82
CA ARG A 207 -8.80 18.21 -57.99
C ARG A 207 -9.57 18.05 -56.68
N ILE A 208 -10.80 17.54 -56.75
CA ILE A 208 -11.61 17.23 -55.55
C ILE A 208 -10.86 16.25 -54.64
N THR A 209 -10.29 15.18 -55.20
CA THR A 209 -9.53 14.19 -54.43
C THR A 209 -8.34 14.82 -53.69
N ARG A 210 -7.61 15.75 -54.34
CA ARG A 210 -6.51 16.47 -53.70
C ARG A 210 -7.01 17.35 -52.55
N MET A 211 -8.09 18.09 -52.77
CA MET A 211 -8.73 18.93 -51.73
C MET A 211 -9.20 18.10 -50.54
N LEU A 212 -9.84 16.95 -50.78
CA LEU A 212 -10.26 16.03 -49.73
C LEU A 212 -9.06 15.45 -48.96
N SER A 213 -7.96 15.15 -49.64
CA SER A 213 -6.73 14.66 -48.99
C SER A 213 -6.12 15.71 -48.08
N GLU A 214 -6.02 16.95 -48.55
CA GLU A 214 -5.54 18.09 -47.74
C GLU A 214 -6.46 18.34 -46.55
N ARG A 215 -7.78 18.33 -46.78
CA ARG A 215 -8.77 18.51 -45.70
C ARG A 215 -8.69 17.40 -44.67
N ARG A 216 -8.48 16.16 -45.10
CA ARG A 216 -8.26 15.02 -44.20
C ARG A 216 -7.06 15.30 -43.31
N VAL A 217 -5.91 15.67 -43.87
CA VAL A 217 -4.69 15.98 -43.11
C VAL A 217 -4.94 17.11 -42.09
N GLN A 218 -5.67 18.16 -42.47
CA GLN A 218 -6.01 19.26 -41.56
C GLN A 218 -6.85 18.79 -40.36
N GLU A 219 -7.83 17.90 -40.56
CA GLU A 219 -8.63 17.36 -39.45
C GLU A 219 -7.79 16.48 -38.50
N TYR A 220 -6.83 15.70 -39.02
CA TYR A 220 -5.87 14.98 -38.17
C TYR A 220 -4.94 15.92 -37.41
N GLN A 221 -4.42 16.96 -38.06
CA GLN A 221 -3.58 17.98 -37.40
C GLN A 221 -4.34 18.73 -36.31
N ARG A 222 -5.63 19.00 -36.54
CA ARG A 222 -6.50 19.60 -35.52
C ARG A 222 -6.65 18.68 -34.32
N ALA A 223 -6.99 17.41 -34.53
CA ALA A 223 -7.12 16.44 -33.44
C ALA A 223 -5.81 16.26 -32.68
N ALA A 224 -4.66 16.30 -33.37
CA ALA A 224 -3.34 16.21 -32.77
C ALA A 224 -2.99 17.35 -31.80
N ARG A 225 -3.67 18.51 -31.87
CA ARG A 225 -3.50 19.62 -30.94
C ARG A 225 -4.26 19.44 -29.62
N ASP A 226 -5.31 18.62 -29.64
CA ASP A 226 -6.17 18.41 -28.47
C ASP A 226 -5.56 17.37 -27.50
N PHE A 227 -4.56 16.60 -27.96
CA PHE A 227 -3.94 15.51 -27.22
C PHE A 227 -2.42 15.71 -27.10
N SER A 228 -1.82 15.10 -26.07
CA SER A 228 -0.36 14.99 -25.94
C SER A 228 0.18 13.67 -26.45
N MET A 229 -0.68 12.66 -26.58
CA MET A 229 -0.30 11.31 -27.02
C MET A 229 -1.46 10.63 -27.72
N TYR A 230 -1.15 9.77 -28.70
CA TYR A 230 -2.14 8.93 -29.34
C TYR A 230 -2.39 7.66 -28.54
N ALA A 231 -3.66 7.29 -28.35
CA ALA A 231 -4.05 6.01 -27.77
C ALA A 231 -5.44 5.63 -28.25
N ALA A 232 -5.66 4.35 -28.52
CA ALA A 232 -6.99 3.79 -28.68
C ALA A 232 -7.49 3.25 -27.33
N ASP A 233 -8.80 3.15 -27.14
CA ASP A 233 -9.38 2.52 -25.95
C ASP A 233 -8.84 1.09 -25.74
N ALA A 234 -8.61 0.36 -26.83
CA ALA A 234 -8.04 -0.99 -26.80
C ALA A 234 -6.55 -1.05 -26.40
N ALA A 235 -5.85 0.09 -26.29
CA ALA A 235 -4.46 0.13 -25.86
C ALA A 235 -4.33 -0.27 -24.39
N ILE A 236 -5.33 0.02 -23.53
CA ILE A 236 -5.31 -0.41 -22.13
C ILE A 236 -6.03 -1.75 -22.02
N VAL A 237 -5.27 -2.81 -21.78
CA VAL A 237 -5.78 -4.18 -21.67
C VAL A 237 -5.99 -4.52 -20.20
N LEU A 238 -7.24 -4.41 -19.74
CA LEU A 238 -7.65 -4.87 -18.41
C LEU A 238 -7.95 -6.38 -18.42
N THR A 239 -8.04 -6.99 -17.22
CA THR A 239 -8.52 -8.37 -17.08
C THR A 239 -9.87 -8.56 -17.82
N PRO A 240 -9.99 -9.58 -18.69
CA PRO A 240 -11.20 -9.79 -19.48
C PRO A 240 -12.46 -9.91 -18.62
N MET A 241 -13.56 -9.34 -19.11
CA MET A 241 -14.86 -9.48 -18.44
C MET A 241 -15.50 -10.83 -18.79
N PRO A 242 -16.27 -11.44 -17.86
CA PRO A 242 -17.04 -12.64 -18.18
C PRO A 242 -18.06 -12.31 -19.27
N SER A 243 -18.15 -13.18 -20.28
CA SER A 243 -19.01 -12.99 -21.45
C SER A 243 -20.50 -13.12 -21.13
N THR A 244 -20.84 -13.79 -20.02
CA THR A 244 -22.21 -13.96 -19.52
C THR A 244 -22.24 -13.90 -18.00
N GLY A 245 -23.40 -13.54 -17.43
CA GLY A 245 -23.62 -13.53 -15.99
C GLY A 245 -23.30 -12.21 -15.27
N THR A 246 -23.57 -12.20 -13.97
CA THR A 246 -23.22 -11.11 -13.06
C THR A 246 -21.76 -11.29 -12.62
N PRO A 247 -20.92 -10.24 -12.67
CA PRO A 247 -19.55 -10.32 -12.18
C PRO A 247 -19.50 -10.73 -10.71
N THR A 248 -18.46 -11.44 -10.33
CA THR A 248 -18.16 -11.72 -8.93
C THR A 248 -17.47 -10.52 -8.27
N LEU A 249 -17.43 -10.51 -6.93
CA LEU A 249 -16.61 -9.55 -6.18
C LEU A 249 -15.13 -9.64 -6.56
N GLU A 250 -14.65 -10.85 -6.87
CA GLU A 250 -13.29 -11.11 -7.34
C GLU A 250 -13.03 -10.47 -8.70
N ASP A 251 -13.94 -10.62 -9.67
CA ASP A 251 -13.83 -9.97 -10.98
C ASP A 251 -13.75 -8.45 -10.83
N CYS A 252 -14.64 -7.89 -10.00
CA CYS A 252 -14.66 -6.47 -9.70
C CYS A 252 -13.33 -6.02 -9.08
N PHE A 253 -12.79 -6.80 -8.14
CA PHE A 253 -11.53 -6.49 -7.47
C PHE A 253 -10.37 -6.45 -8.47
N ARG A 254 -10.30 -7.41 -9.40
CA ARG A 254 -9.29 -7.45 -10.46
C ARG A 254 -9.39 -6.22 -11.37
N TRP A 255 -10.58 -5.85 -11.83
CA TRP A 255 -10.73 -4.65 -12.68
C TRP A 255 -10.38 -3.36 -11.95
N GLN A 256 -10.78 -3.24 -10.68
CA GLN A 256 -10.43 -2.07 -9.86
C GLN A 256 -8.91 -1.94 -9.70
N TRP A 257 -8.22 -3.05 -9.48
CA TRP A 257 -6.78 -3.06 -9.32
C TRP A 257 -6.05 -2.76 -10.63
N ASP A 258 -6.45 -3.40 -11.73
CA ASP A 258 -5.87 -3.13 -13.05
C ASP A 258 -6.09 -1.67 -13.46
N TYR A 259 -7.25 -1.10 -13.13
CA TYR A 259 -7.51 0.33 -13.34
C TYR A 259 -6.56 1.22 -12.54
N TRP A 260 -6.30 0.94 -11.26
CA TRP A 260 -5.34 1.72 -10.47
C TRP A 260 -3.93 1.67 -11.08
N ILE A 261 -3.47 0.49 -11.48
CA ILE A 261 -2.16 0.33 -12.15
C ILE A 261 -2.12 1.11 -13.46
N ALA A 262 -3.14 0.94 -14.32
CA ALA A 262 -3.21 1.68 -15.58
C ALA A 262 -3.26 3.20 -15.33
N SER A 263 -3.93 3.65 -14.27
CA SER A 263 -4.02 5.06 -13.92
C SER A 263 -2.69 5.68 -13.49
N ASP A 264 -1.85 4.91 -12.79
CA ASP A 264 -0.50 5.35 -12.43
C ASP A 264 0.43 5.36 -13.64
N ILE A 265 0.35 4.37 -14.52
CA ILE A 265 1.14 4.38 -15.76
C ILE A 265 0.75 5.57 -16.61
N MET A 266 -0.55 5.82 -16.81
CA MET A 266 -1.01 6.99 -17.56
C MET A 266 -0.58 8.31 -16.90
N ALA A 267 -0.53 8.38 -15.57
CA ALA A 267 0.01 9.56 -14.88
C ALA A 267 1.50 9.76 -15.17
N ALA A 268 2.30 8.69 -15.16
CA ALA A 268 3.72 8.74 -15.49
C ALA A 268 3.96 9.17 -16.95
N LEU A 269 3.20 8.61 -17.90
CA LEU A 269 3.30 9.01 -19.31
C LEU A 269 2.87 10.46 -19.52
N ALA A 270 1.85 10.92 -18.79
CA ALA A 270 1.44 12.32 -18.82
C ALA A 270 2.50 13.25 -18.23
N MET A 271 3.14 12.85 -17.13
CA MET A 271 4.25 13.59 -16.51
C MET A 271 5.48 13.67 -17.44
N ALA A 272 5.78 12.62 -18.20
CA ALA A 272 6.81 12.70 -19.24
C ALA A 272 6.42 13.66 -20.39
N ASN A 273 5.13 13.94 -20.56
CA ASN A 273 4.59 14.84 -21.58
C ASN A 273 4.17 16.21 -21.00
N THR A 274 4.85 16.66 -19.95
CA THR A 274 4.76 18.05 -19.47
C THR A 274 6.03 18.82 -19.76
N ASP A 275 5.89 20.12 -20.01
CA ASP A 275 7.02 21.05 -20.11
C ASP A 275 7.54 21.46 -18.72
N ASP A 276 8.58 22.29 -18.69
CA ASP A 276 9.21 22.79 -17.46
C ASP A 276 8.27 23.62 -16.57
N VAL A 277 7.13 24.07 -17.11
CA VAL A 277 6.10 24.86 -16.42
C VAL A 277 4.95 23.95 -15.93
N GLY A 278 5.03 22.63 -16.19
CA GLY A 278 4.02 21.64 -15.83
C GLY A 278 2.82 21.61 -16.77
N LEU A 279 2.88 22.28 -17.92
CA LEU A 279 1.82 22.25 -18.91
C LEU A 279 2.02 21.07 -19.87
N ARG A 280 0.89 20.51 -20.32
CA ARG A 280 0.89 19.41 -21.29
C ARG A 280 1.47 19.89 -22.63
N THR A 281 2.42 19.12 -23.17
CA THR A 281 3.00 19.38 -24.49
C THR A 281 2.07 18.91 -25.62
N GLU A 282 2.14 19.58 -26.78
CA GLU A 282 1.57 19.04 -28.02
C GLU A 282 2.33 17.78 -28.47
N ILE A 283 1.70 16.91 -29.27
CA ILE A 283 2.28 15.64 -29.74
C ILE A 283 3.69 15.82 -30.34
N ALA A 284 3.97 16.90 -31.05
CA ALA A 284 5.29 17.17 -31.62
C ALA A 284 6.37 17.35 -30.54
N GLY A 285 6.03 17.97 -29.41
CA GLY A 285 6.92 18.22 -28.27
C GLY A 285 6.88 17.14 -27.18
N SER A 286 5.96 16.18 -27.23
CA SER A 286 5.82 15.10 -26.23
C SER A 286 6.96 14.08 -26.24
N VAL A 287 7.32 13.52 -25.09
CA VAL A 287 8.25 12.36 -25.03
C VAL A 287 7.55 11.12 -25.57
N VAL A 288 6.35 10.83 -25.08
CA VAL A 288 5.52 9.70 -25.49
C VAL A 288 4.58 10.17 -26.58
N LYS A 289 4.73 9.62 -27.79
CA LYS A 289 3.94 9.99 -28.96
C LYS A 289 2.68 9.15 -29.09
N ARG A 290 2.80 7.84 -28.84
CA ARG A 290 1.70 6.88 -28.98
C ARG A 290 1.82 5.74 -27.99
N ILE A 291 0.69 5.31 -27.46
CA ILE A 291 0.54 4.09 -26.68
C ILE A 291 -0.05 3.03 -27.60
N GLU A 292 0.68 1.95 -27.82
CA GLU A 292 0.19 0.78 -28.54
C GLU A 292 -0.47 -0.21 -27.58
N SER A 293 0.16 -0.48 -26.44
CA SER A 293 -0.41 -1.36 -25.44
C SER A 293 0.09 -1.09 -24.01
N ILE A 294 -0.81 -1.22 -23.03
CA ILE A 294 -0.55 -1.33 -21.60
C ILE A 294 -1.19 -2.63 -21.16
N ARG A 295 -0.37 -3.63 -20.85
CA ARG A 295 -0.83 -4.96 -20.44
C ARG A 295 -0.38 -5.25 -19.02
N VAL A 296 -1.34 -5.27 -18.11
CA VAL A 296 -1.10 -5.65 -16.72
C VAL A 296 -1.18 -7.17 -16.62
N GLU A 297 -0.17 -7.82 -16.02
CA GLU A 297 -0.24 -9.26 -15.76
C GLU A 297 -1.43 -9.54 -14.82
N PRO A 298 -2.27 -10.56 -15.10
CA PRO A 298 -3.44 -10.86 -14.27
C PRO A 298 -3.08 -11.05 -12.79
N LEU A 299 -3.89 -10.46 -11.91
CA LEU A 299 -3.69 -10.62 -10.48
C LEU A 299 -3.93 -12.09 -10.07
N ARG A 300 -2.91 -12.72 -9.51
CA ARG A 300 -3.00 -14.06 -8.93
C ARG A 300 -3.54 -13.93 -7.51
N LEU A 301 -4.78 -14.37 -7.31
CA LEU A 301 -5.37 -14.42 -5.98
C LEU A 301 -5.08 -15.79 -5.36
N PRO A 302 -4.76 -15.86 -4.06
CA PRO A 302 -4.60 -17.13 -3.38
C PRO A 302 -5.91 -17.90 -3.51
N ARG A 303 -5.83 -19.21 -3.83
CA ARG A 303 -6.99 -20.08 -3.78
C ARG A 303 -7.48 -20.11 -2.33
N GLN A 304 -8.50 -19.32 -2.05
CA GLN A 304 -9.27 -19.51 -0.85
C GLN A 304 -10.04 -20.82 -1.04
N ASN A 305 -9.69 -21.85 -0.27
CA ASN A 305 -10.61 -22.96 0.03
C ASN A 305 -11.77 -22.38 0.87
N LEU A 306 -12.59 -21.52 0.26
CA LEU A 306 -13.85 -21.06 0.82
C LEU A 306 -14.92 -22.08 0.41
N ASP A 307 -14.84 -23.28 0.96
CA ASP A 307 -16.06 -24.06 1.16
C ASP A 307 -16.85 -23.34 2.27
N PRO A 308 -18.06 -22.79 2.00
CA PRO A 308 -18.86 -22.12 3.01
C PRO A 308 -19.41 -23.09 4.07
N PHE A 309 -19.18 -24.40 3.88
CA PHE A 309 -19.63 -25.49 4.73
C PHE A 309 -18.43 -26.42 4.95
N GLY A 310 -17.77 -26.26 6.09
CA GLY A 310 -16.47 -26.86 6.40
C GLY A 310 -16.37 -28.35 6.07
N GLY A 311 -15.43 -28.67 5.18
CA GLY A 311 -15.03 -30.04 4.82
C GLY A 311 -13.56 -30.17 4.43
N GLY A 312 -12.71 -29.19 4.71
CA GLY A 312 -11.29 -29.22 4.34
C GLY A 312 -10.46 -30.07 5.30
N ASN A 313 -9.77 -31.08 4.76
CA ASN A 313 -8.82 -31.93 5.50
C ASN A 313 -7.66 -31.10 6.09
N PRO A 314 -7.30 -31.26 7.37
CA PRO A 314 -6.29 -30.44 8.06
C PRO A 314 -4.82 -30.76 7.72
N THR A 315 -4.53 -31.49 6.64
CA THR A 315 -3.17 -31.94 6.29
C THR A 315 -2.54 -31.25 5.09
N GLU A 316 -3.22 -30.33 4.40
CA GLU A 316 -2.53 -29.48 3.44
C GLU A 316 -1.80 -28.35 4.18
N GLN A 317 -0.48 -28.53 4.36
CA GLN A 317 0.43 -27.45 4.71
C GLN A 317 0.29 -26.35 3.65
N VAL A 318 -0.46 -25.30 3.99
CA VAL A 318 -0.51 -24.06 3.22
C VAL A 318 0.92 -23.53 3.19
N ALA A 319 1.55 -23.57 2.03
CA ALA A 319 2.85 -22.94 1.83
C ALA A 319 2.78 -21.50 2.36
N PRO A 320 3.80 -21.03 3.11
CA PRO A 320 3.78 -19.67 3.64
C PRO A 320 3.50 -18.70 2.48
N PRO A 321 2.63 -17.70 2.70
CA PRO A 321 2.27 -16.79 1.64
C PRO A 321 3.53 -16.10 1.12
N ALA A 322 3.61 -15.98 -0.20
CA ALA A 322 4.81 -15.45 -0.82
C ALA A 322 4.97 -13.93 -0.62
N THR A 323 3.93 -13.24 -0.12
CA THR A 323 3.84 -11.77 0.09
C THR A 323 3.10 -11.45 1.41
N ILE A 324 3.23 -10.22 1.91
CA ILE A 324 2.56 -9.72 3.13
C ILE A 324 1.02 -9.80 3.07
N THR A 325 0.42 -9.75 1.89
CA THR A 325 -1.04 -9.78 1.72
C THR A 325 -1.61 -11.20 1.59
N GLY A 326 -0.77 -12.22 1.67
CA GLY A 326 -1.21 -13.60 1.47
C GLY A 326 -1.16 -14.06 0.01
N ARG A 327 -0.76 -13.20 -0.94
CA ARG A 327 -0.78 -13.49 -2.38
C ARG A 327 0.50 -14.21 -2.83
N PRO A 328 0.42 -15.07 -3.86
CA PRO A 328 1.62 -15.58 -4.52
C PRO A 328 2.36 -14.43 -5.22
N GLY A 329 3.69 -14.40 -5.14
CA GLY A 329 4.51 -13.33 -5.70
C GLY A 329 6.02 -13.58 -5.52
N ASP A 330 6.82 -12.69 -6.10
CA ASP A 330 8.28 -12.80 -6.11
C ASP A 330 8.96 -12.05 -4.94
N SER A 331 8.16 -11.39 -4.08
CA SER A 331 8.64 -10.62 -2.94
C SER A 331 7.83 -10.92 -1.69
N GLN A 332 8.52 -11.19 -0.58
CA GLN A 332 7.92 -11.43 0.74
C GLN A 332 7.22 -10.19 1.31
N ASP A 333 7.71 -9.00 0.95
CA ASP A 333 7.29 -7.75 1.58
C ASP A 333 6.23 -7.00 0.75
N TYR A 334 6.15 -7.24 -0.56
CA TYR A 334 5.31 -6.46 -1.47
C TYR A 334 4.56 -7.33 -2.48
N ASP A 335 3.33 -6.91 -2.82
CA ASP A 335 2.61 -7.42 -3.98
C ASP A 335 3.19 -6.84 -5.27
N VAL A 336 4.19 -7.51 -5.84
CA VAL A 336 4.80 -7.09 -7.11
C VAL A 336 3.88 -7.43 -8.28
N ARG A 337 3.72 -6.49 -9.21
CA ARG A 337 2.95 -6.66 -10.45
C ARG A 337 3.79 -6.28 -11.66
N TYR A 338 3.79 -7.13 -12.67
CA TYR A 338 4.45 -6.86 -13.94
C TYR A 338 3.49 -6.20 -14.92
N VAL A 339 4.01 -5.23 -15.66
CA VAL A 339 3.29 -4.54 -16.72
C VAL A 339 4.18 -4.47 -17.95
N THR A 340 3.63 -4.86 -19.09
CA THR A 340 4.25 -4.65 -20.40
C THR A 340 3.69 -3.37 -21.00
N LEU A 341 4.58 -2.46 -21.39
CA LEU A 341 4.25 -1.17 -21.97
C LEU A 341 4.86 -1.08 -23.38
N ASP A 342 4.00 -1.02 -24.40
CA ASP A 342 4.41 -0.79 -25.79
C ASP A 342 4.07 0.66 -26.17
N VAL A 343 5.11 1.47 -26.37
CA VAL A 343 4.97 2.91 -26.65
C VAL A 343 5.93 3.36 -27.75
N ILE A 344 5.50 4.36 -28.52
CA ILE A 344 6.36 5.11 -29.44
C ILE A 344 6.84 6.35 -28.71
N VAL A 345 8.14 6.46 -28.52
CA VAL A 345 8.79 7.53 -27.74
C VAL A 345 9.86 8.24 -28.55
N ALA A 346 10.13 9.50 -28.20
CA ALA A 346 11.30 10.22 -28.69
C ALA A 346 12.57 9.59 -28.08
N SER A 347 13.36 8.87 -28.89
CA SER A 347 14.49 8.06 -28.42
C SER A 347 15.52 8.86 -27.62
N GLU A 348 15.74 10.13 -27.95
CA GLU A 348 16.69 11.01 -27.24
C GLU A 348 16.20 11.42 -25.84
N ARG A 349 14.90 11.30 -25.56
CA ARG A 349 14.24 11.72 -24.32
C ARG A 349 13.77 10.54 -23.46
N LEU A 350 14.22 9.33 -23.78
CA LEU A 350 13.92 8.12 -23.01
C LEU A 350 14.22 8.26 -21.50
N PRO A 351 15.31 8.92 -21.05
CA PRO A 351 15.56 9.12 -19.62
C PRO A 351 14.43 9.87 -18.89
N GLU A 352 13.75 10.80 -19.57
CA GLU A 352 12.64 11.56 -18.99
C GLU A 352 11.44 10.65 -18.69
N LEU A 353 11.16 9.68 -19.57
CA LEU A 353 10.14 8.67 -19.33
C LEU A 353 10.46 7.81 -18.10
N PHE A 354 11.71 7.35 -17.95
CA PHE A 354 12.10 6.53 -16.80
C PHE A 354 12.03 7.31 -15.48
N ASN A 355 12.46 8.58 -15.50
CA ASN A 355 12.33 9.45 -14.35
C ASN A 355 10.86 9.67 -13.97
N ALA A 356 9.99 9.88 -14.97
CA ALA A 356 8.55 10.05 -14.74
C ALA A 356 7.91 8.79 -14.14
N LEU A 357 8.30 7.59 -14.59
CA LEU A 357 7.86 6.33 -13.98
C LEU A 357 8.29 6.25 -12.50
N ALA A 358 9.58 6.44 -12.22
CA ALA A 358 10.11 6.35 -10.85
C ALA A 358 9.53 7.42 -9.90
N ALA A 359 9.20 8.61 -10.42
CA ALA A 359 8.58 9.69 -9.64
C ALA A 359 7.09 9.44 -9.34
N THR A 360 6.41 8.62 -10.17
CA THR A 360 4.96 8.46 -10.08
C THR A 360 4.55 7.42 -9.04
N ASN A 361 5.15 6.23 -9.06
CA ASN A 361 4.91 5.18 -8.06
C ASN A 361 6.19 4.32 -7.95
N PHE A 362 6.17 3.24 -7.15
CA PHE A 362 7.28 2.29 -7.02
C PHE A 362 7.47 1.41 -8.27
N PHE A 363 7.72 2.05 -9.42
CA PHE A 363 8.01 1.39 -10.67
C PHE A 363 9.51 1.13 -10.82
N THR A 364 9.84 -0.07 -11.28
CA THR A 364 11.21 -0.44 -11.68
C THR A 364 11.14 -1.01 -13.09
N VAL A 365 11.92 -0.44 -14.01
CA VAL A 365 12.04 -0.96 -15.37
C VAL A 365 12.98 -2.15 -15.33
N VAL A 366 12.46 -3.33 -15.63
CA VAL A 366 13.20 -4.60 -15.55
C VAL A 366 13.83 -5.01 -16.88
N ASP A 367 13.20 -4.64 -17.99
CA ASP A 367 13.62 -4.99 -19.35
C ASP A 367 13.15 -3.91 -20.35
N MET A 368 13.88 -3.74 -21.45
CA MET A 368 13.53 -2.87 -22.57
C MET A 368 14.05 -3.48 -23.87
N ASN A 369 13.14 -3.69 -24.81
CA ASN A 369 13.41 -4.32 -26.11
C ASN A 369 13.31 -3.33 -27.27
#